data_AF-A0A6P5A8P8-F1
#
_entry.id   AF-A0A6P5A8P8-F1
#
_cell.length_a   1.000
_cell.length_b   1.000
_cell.length_c   1.000
_cell.angle_alpha   90.00
_cell.angle_beta   90.00
_cell.angle_gamma   90.00
#
_symmetry.space_group_name_H-M   'P 1'
#
loop_
_entity.id
_entity.type
_entity.pdbx_description
1 polymer ?
#
loop_
_entity_poly.entity_id
_entity_poly.type
_entity_poly.pdbx_seq_one_letter_code
_entity_poly.pdbx_strand_id
1 'polypeptide(L)'
;MSLGTTVDADGEEESDDGYDDDDDDDTDGKTQKRKTQTSTKKRTRLHLPSLLSLVAPGYDPALLSRAVVCQVLCYCSNSKARQAAKSGAMVDLGQLDAAVSPAVLTLQQHHCSLLQRREHVLQAMIERSIKQRANYCMLQASTVWAFIGYLMNTHKERDDGFIDLIKMLTSPDRQQPVPLVAEKVRILVTGQYEGKAVLSYGNVWLPERKYSLALAKVVGDEAWGEIEVEVRSNVSVHVYRESDIPNRHGHCNSNPYIPNELRARLGMPLLTLQNTRKRKKRR
;
A
#
# COMPACT_ATOMS: atom_id res chain seq x y z
N MET A 1 21.01 -38.65 15.39
CA MET A 1 21.60 -38.00 14.21
C MET A 1 20.95 -36.64 14.09
N SER A 2 21.69 -35.60 14.45
CA SER A 2 21.21 -34.22 14.55
C SER A 2 21.46 -33.53 13.21
N LEU A 3 20.39 -33.11 12.53
CA LEU A 3 20.48 -32.30 11.32
C LEU A 3 20.18 -30.85 11.71
N GLY A 4 21.25 -30.06 11.79
CA GLY A 4 21.19 -28.62 11.95
C GLY A 4 20.73 -27.97 10.65
N THR A 5 19.73 -27.11 10.75
CA THR A 5 19.24 -26.27 9.65
C THR A 5 19.78 -24.86 9.87
N THR A 6 20.69 -24.41 9.00
CA THR A 6 21.15 -23.03 8.93
C THR A 6 20.18 -22.26 8.05
N VAL A 7 19.62 -21.17 8.60
CA VAL A 7 18.77 -20.21 7.91
C VAL A 7 19.60 -18.95 7.75
N ASP A 8 20.07 -18.67 6.53
CA ASP A 8 20.65 -17.39 6.17
C ASP A 8 19.50 -16.45 5.78
N ALA A 9 19.36 -15.35 6.52
CA ALA A 9 18.36 -14.33 6.33
C ALA A 9 19.05 -12.96 6.21
N ASP A 10 19.45 -12.63 4.99
CA ASP A 10 19.83 -11.26 4.61
C ASP A 10 18.72 -10.70 3.71
N GLY A 11 17.73 -10.08 4.35
CA GLY A 11 16.74 -9.24 3.69
C GLY A 11 17.18 -7.79 3.85
N GLU A 12 17.81 -7.23 2.81
CA GLU A 12 18.06 -5.79 2.72
C GLU A 12 16.73 -5.09 2.43
N GLU A 13 16.17 -4.44 3.46
CA GLU A 13 15.03 -3.53 3.33
C GLU A 13 15.50 -2.24 2.66
N GLU A 14 15.18 -2.08 1.37
CA GLU A 14 15.30 -0.79 0.68
C GLU A 14 14.30 0.21 1.29
N SER A 15 14.85 1.19 2.01
CA SER A 15 14.12 2.33 2.55
C SER A 15 13.68 3.27 1.41
N ASP A 16 12.37 3.35 1.18
CA ASP A 16 11.69 4.31 0.31
C ASP A 16 11.75 5.72 0.95
N ASP A 17 12.81 6.47 0.62
CA ASP A 17 12.97 7.87 0.98
C ASP A 17 12.09 8.73 0.07
N GLY A 18 10.89 9.07 0.57
CA GLY A 18 9.99 10.01 -0.05
C GLY A 18 10.66 11.37 -0.28
N TYR A 19 10.89 11.70 -1.56
CA TYR A 19 11.38 13.00 -1.99
C TYR A 19 10.20 13.99 -2.05
N ASP A 20 10.23 14.96 -1.13
CA ASP A 20 9.47 16.21 -1.21
C ASP A 20 10.11 17.10 -2.31
N ASP A 21 9.47 17.17 -3.48
CA ASP A 21 9.75 18.14 -4.55
C ASP A 21 9.23 19.53 -4.12
N ASP A 22 10.07 20.28 -3.40
CA ASP A 22 9.92 21.73 -3.21
C ASP A 22 10.76 22.48 -4.26
N ASP A 23 10.24 22.60 -5.48
CA ASP A 23 10.77 23.47 -6.55
C ASP A 23 10.03 24.83 -6.52
N ASP A 24 10.41 25.69 -5.57
CA ASP A 24 10.09 27.13 -5.57
C ASP A 24 11.36 27.90 -6.03
N ASP A 25 11.52 28.12 -7.33
CA ASP A 25 12.52 29.03 -7.89
C ASP A 25 11.84 30.22 -8.60
N ASP A 26 11.35 31.16 -7.79
CA ASP A 26 10.93 32.50 -8.21
C ASP A 26 12.18 33.37 -8.48
N THR A 27 12.79 33.20 -9.64
CA THR A 27 13.75 34.18 -10.18
C THR A 27 13.08 35.09 -11.21
N ASP A 28 12.62 36.24 -10.72
CA ASP A 28 12.04 37.34 -11.50
C ASP A 28 13.15 38.09 -12.28
N GLY A 29 13.68 37.42 -13.31
CA GLY A 29 14.63 37.96 -14.26
C GLY A 29 13.93 38.47 -15.52
N LYS A 30 13.78 39.79 -15.65
CA LYS A 30 13.27 40.46 -16.86
C LYS A 30 14.20 40.24 -18.07
N THR A 31 14.06 39.10 -18.74
CA THR A 31 14.79 38.79 -19.96
C THR A 31 14.15 39.52 -21.15
N GLN A 32 14.90 40.47 -21.71
CA GLN A 32 14.52 41.20 -22.92
C GLN A 32 14.16 40.21 -24.05
N LYS A 33 12.93 40.32 -24.56
CA LYS A 33 12.43 39.58 -25.74
C LYS A 33 13.24 39.97 -26.98
N ARG A 34 14.38 39.30 -27.20
CA ARG A 34 15.01 39.23 -28.53
C ARG A 34 14.05 38.50 -29.45
N LYS A 35 13.47 39.23 -30.42
CA LYS A 35 12.74 38.65 -31.55
C LYS A 35 13.74 37.89 -32.43
N THR A 36 14.03 36.65 -32.06
CA THR A 36 14.76 35.72 -32.90
C THR A 36 13.85 35.37 -34.07
N GLN A 37 14.23 35.80 -35.28
CA GLN A 37 13.59 35.35 -36.51
C GLN A 37 13.68 33.83 -36.59
N THR A 38 12.58 33.15 -36.30
CA THR A 38 12.45 31.72 -36.46
C THR A 38 12.32 31.41 -37.94
N SER A 39 13.47 31.24 -38.61
CA SER A 39 13.49 30.59 -39.91
C SER A 39 12.86 29.21 -39.72
N THR A 40 11.70 28.97 -40.33
CA THR A 40 11.06 27.66 -40.37
C THR A 40 11.90 26.72 -41.24
N LYS A 41 13.05 26.28 -40.70
CA LYS A 41 13.78 25.14 -41.25
C LYS A 41 12.80 23.97 -41.20
N LYS A 42 12.41 23.46 -42.38
CA LYS A 42 11.64 22.24 -42.51
C LYS A 42 12.39 21.17 -41.72
N ARG A 43 11.92 20.86 -40.51
CA ARG A 43 12.47 19.79 -39.69
C ARG A 43 12.13 18.50 -40.41
N THR A 44 13.10 17.94 -41.11
CA THR A 44 13.01 16.62 -41.70
C THR A 44 12.77 15.65 -40.54
N ARG A 45 11.57 15.08 -40.45
CA ARG A 45 11.24 14.08 -39.43
C ARG A 45 11.92 12.78 -39.86
N LEU A 46 13.00 12.43 -39.17
CA LEU A 46 13.60 11.11 -39.34
C LEU A 46 12.75 10.10 -38.59
N HIS A 47 12.38 9.03 -39.26
CA HIS A 47 11.70 7.91 -38.63
C HIS A 47 12.70 7.08 -37.83
N LEU A 48 12.33 6.66 -36.61
CA LEU A 48 13.20 5.91 -35.71
C LEU A 48 13.83 4.67 -36.38
N PRO A 49 13.09 3.83 -37.16
CA PRO A 49 13.70 2.71 -37.88
C PRO A 49 14.82 3.12 -38.84
N SER A 50 14.66 4.25 -39.54
CA SER A 50 15.67 4.78 -40.49
C SER A 50 16.91 5.32 -39.78
N LEU A 51 16.75 5.84 -38.56
CA LEU A 51 17.88 6.28 -37.74
C LEU A 51 18.62 5.07 -37.17
N LEU A 52 17.89 4.06 -36.68
CA LEU A 52 18.47 2.84 -36.13
C LEU A 52 19.20 2.01 -37.19
N SER A 53 18.72 1.97 -38.43
CA SER A 53 19.41 1.30 -39.54
C SER A 53 20.74 1.96 -39.91
N LEU A 54 20.92 3.25 -39.61
CA LEU A 54 22.18 3.97 -39.82
C LEU A 54 23.16 3.74 -38.66
N VAL A 55 22.66 3.63 -37.43
CA VAL A 55 23.48 3.45 -36.22
C VAL A 55 23.99 2.02 -36.09
N ALA A 56 23.17 1.03 -36.44
CA ALA A 56 23.49 -0.39 -36.32
C ALA A 56 23.22 -1.13 -37.65
N PRO A 57 24.04 -0.88 -38.69
CA PRO A 57 23.88 -1.54 -39.99
C PRO A 57 24.09 -3.06 -39.85
N GLY A 58 23.14 -3.85 -40.36
CA GLY A 58 23.17 -5.32 -40.27
C GLY A 58 22.15 -5.92 -39.30
N TYR A 59 21.47 -5.10 -38.50
CA TYR A 59 20.39 -5.54 -37.61
C TYR A 59 19.01 -5.16 -38.15
N ASP A 60 17.98 -5.94 -37.80
CA ASP A 60 16.59 -5.63 -38.17
C ASP A 60 16.14 -4.34 -37.44
N PRO A 61 15.84 -3.24 -38.18
CA PRO A 61 15.44 -1.98 -37.56
C PRO A 61 14.13 -2.09 -36.80
N ALA A 62 13.25 -3.06 -37.12
CA ALA A 62 12.03 -3.30 -36.36
C ALA A 62 12.33 -3.90 -34.98
N LEU A 63 13.26 -4.85 -34.90
CA LEU A 63 13.74 -5.43 -33.63
C LEU A 63 14.39 -4.36 -32.75
N LEU A 64 15.28 -3.54 -33.31
CA LEU A 64 15.93 -2.45 -32.57
C LEU A 64 14.91 -1.42 -32.08
N SER A 65 13.92 -1.07 -32.91
CA SER A 65 12.84 -0.16 -32.52
C SER A 65 12.06 -0.71 -31.32
N ARG A 66 11.76 -2.01 -31.30
CA ARG A 66 11.08 -2.65 -30.16
C ARG A 66 11.95 -2.62 -28.90
N ALA A 67 13.24 -2.92 -29.02
CA ALA A 67 14.17 -2.88 -27.88
C ALA A 67 14.26 -1.46 -27.28
N VAL A 68 14.38 -0.43 -28.13
CA VAL A 68 14.37 0.98 -27.70
C VAL A 68 13.07 1.32 -26.97
N VAL A 69 11.92 0.98 -27.55
CA VAL A 69 10.61 1.27 -26.94
C VAL A 69 10.47 0.55 -25.59
N CYS A 70 10.89 -0.70 -25.48
CA CYS A 70 10.90 -1.43 -24.21
C CYS A 70 11.77 -0.74 -23.16
N GLN A 71 13.00 -0.34 -23.51
CA GLN A 71 13.88 0.38 -22.57
C GLN A 71 13.27 1.73 -22.15
N VAL A 72 12.68 2.49 -23.07
CA VAL A 72 12.02 3.77 -22.76
C VAL A 72 10.82 3.57 -21.83
N LEU A 73 10.01 2.53 -22.05
CA LEU A 73 8.87 2.23 -21.19
C LEU A 73 9.30 1.73 -19.80
N CYS A 74 10.38 0.94 -19.72
CA CYS A 74 10.91 0.46 -18.44
C CYS A 74 11.60 1.55 -17.63
N TYR A 75 12.24 2.51 -18.31
CA TYR A 75 13.01 3.58 -17.69
C TYR A 75 12.41 4.95 -18.03
N CYS A 76 11.12 5.10 -17.75
CA CYS A 76 10.31 6.26 -18.16
C CYS A 76 10.69 7.59 -17.50
N SER A 77 11.50 7.57 -16.43
CA SER A 77 12.01 8.78 -15.77
C SER A 77 13.53 8.88 -15.93
N ASN A 78 14.04 10.11 -15.99
CA ASN A 78 15.48 10.37 -16.10
C ASN A 78 16.27 9.74 -14.95
N SER A 79 15.72 9.71 -13.73
CA SER A 79 16.34 9.07 -12.58
C SER A 79 16.49 7.55 -12.80
N LYS A 80 15.41 6.87 -13.19
CA LYS A 80 15.41 5.43 -13.48
C LYS A 80 16.33 5.08 -14.64
N ALA A 81 16.36 5.89 -15.69
CA ALA A 81 17.25 5.69 -16.83
C ALA A 81 18.72 5.83 -16.44
N ARG A 82 19.08 6.82 -15.62
CA ARG A 82 20.45 6.99 -15.12
C ARG A 82 20.88 5.86 -14.19
N GLN A 83 20.00 5.43 -13.30
CA GLN A 83 20.26 4.29 -12.41
C GLN A 83 20.46 3.01 -13.23
N ALA A 84 19.59 2.75 -14.21
CA ALA A 84 19.69 1.59 -15.09
C ALA A 84 20.93 1.62 -15.98
N ALA A 85 21.33 2.79 -16.48
CA ALA A 85 22.60 2.95 -17.20
C ALA A 85 23.79 2.67 -16.29
N LYS A 86 23.77 3.15 -15.04
CA LYS A 86 24.83 2.92 -14.04
C LYS A 86 24.93 1.45 -13.63
N SER A 87 23.81 0.75 -13.50
CA SER A 87 23.77 -0.68 -13.16
C SER A 87 24.02 -1.61 -14.35
N GLY A 88 24.12 -1.08 -15.58
CA GLY A 88 24.24 -1.87 -16.80
C GLY A 88 22.94 -2.56 -17.24
N ALA A 89 21.81 -2.26 -16.59
CA ALA A 89 20.49 -2.78 -16.96
C ALA A 89 19.90 -2.10 -18.21
N MET A 90 20.41 -0.92 -18.58
CA MET A 90 20.10 -0.26 -19.85
C MET A 90 21.18 -0.62 -20.87
N VAL A 91 20.77 -1.25 -21.98
CA VAL A 91 21.70 -1.76 -23.00
C VAL A 91 21.94 -0.70 -24.07
N ASP A 92 23.22 -0.38 -24.31
CA ASP A 92 23.62 0.45 -25.45
C ASP A 92 23.48 -0.34 -26.76
N LEU A 93 22.43 -0.01 -27.52
CA LEU A 93 22.14 -0.62 -28.81
C LEU A 93 23.09 -0.18 -29.92
N GLY A 94 24.01 0.76 -29.67
CA GLY A 94 25.07 1.15 -30.60
C GLY A 94 26.31 0.25 -30.53
N GLN A 95 26.45 -0.57 -29.49
CA GLN A 95 27.63 -1.42 -29.23
C GLN A 95 27.31 -2.92 -29.39
N LEU A 96 26.47 -3.27 -30.38
CA LEU A 96 26.05 -4.65 -30.63
C LEU A 96 27.19 -5.40 -31.34
N ASP A 97 27.99 -6.16 -30.60
CA ASP A 97 28.97 -7.08 -31.18
C ASP A 97 28.32 -8.44 -31.55
N ALA A 98 28.90 -9.14 -32.53
CA ALA A 98 28.19 -10.08 -33.41
C ALA A 98 27.73 -11.44 -32.82
N ALA A 99 27.90 -11.74 -31.54
CA ALA A 99 27.68 -13.11 -31.03
C ALA A 99 26.23 -13.43 -30.60
N VAL A 100 25.47 -12.47 -30.06
CA VAL A 100 24.01 -12.54 -29.84
C VAL A 100 23.56 -11.09 -29.71
N SER A 101 22.77 -10.54 -30.64
CA SER A 101 22.38 -9.11 -30.59
C SER A 101 21.87 -8.77 -29.18
N PRO A 102 22.54 -7.89 -28.41
CA PRO A 102 22.04 -7.45 -27.10
C PRO A 102 20.59 -6.96 -27.11
N ALA A 103 20.08 -6.51 -28.26
CA ALA A 103 18.66 -6.20 -28.48
C ALA A 103 17.74 -7.42 -28.31
N VAL A 104 18.13 -8.61 -28.82
CA VAL A 104 17.37 -9.86 -28.66
C VAL A 104 17.36 -10.29 -27.20
N LEU A 105 18.50 -10.22 -26.50
CA LEU A 105 18.59 -10.55 -25.08
C LEU A 105 17.75 -9.59 -24.23
N THR A 106 17.80 -8.30 -24.52
CA THR A 106 16.98 -7.27 -23.83
C THR A 106 15.50 -7.54 -24.02
N LEU A 107 15.08 -7.84 -25.26
CA LEU A 107 13.68 -8.17 -25.56
C LEU A 107 13.25 -9.47 -24.87
N GLN A 108 14.10 -10.48 -24.83
CA GLN A 108 13.83 -11.74 -24.14
C GLN A 108 13.69 -11.51 -22.63
N GLN A 109 14.59 -10.75 -22.01
CA GLN A 109 14.53 -10.41 -20.60
C GLN A 109 13.24 -9.65 -20.26
N HIS A 110 12.89 -8.63 -21.04
CA HIS A 110 11.63 -7.91 -20.86
C HIS A 110 10.40 -8.80 -21.08
N HIS A 111 10.45 -9.71 -22.06
CA HIS A 111 9.38 -10.66 -22.29
C HIS A 111 9.20 -11.59 -21.08
N CYS A 112 10.29 -12.15 -20.54
CA CYS A 112 10.26 -12.93 -19.31
C CYS A 112 9.70 -12.13 -18.12
N SER A 113 10.15 -10.90 -17.91
CA SER A 113 9.61 -10.03 -16.85
C SER A 113 8.13 -9.71 -17.03
N LEU A 114 7.67 -9.53 -18.27
CA LEU A 114 6.25 -9.31 -18.57
C LEU A 114 5.42 -10.56 -18.27
N LEU A 115 5.91 -11.75 -18.65
CA LEU A 115 5.25 -13.02 -18.33
C LEU A 115 5.15 -13.22 -16.81
N GLN A 116 6.23 -12.98 -16.07
CA GLN A 116 6.24 -13.06 -14.60
C GLN A 116 5.25 -12.07 -13.97
N ARG A 117 5.21 -10.81 -14.43
CA ARG A 117 4.23 -9.83 -13.96
C ARG A 117 2.80 -10.25 -14.26
N ARG A 118 2.55 -10.79 -15.46
CA ARG A 118 1.22 -11.28 -15.84
C ARG A 118 0.80 -12.45 -14.96
N GLU A 119 1.70 -13.39 -14.71
CA GLU A 119 1.46 -14.53 -13.81
C GLU A 119 1.15 -14.04 -12.39
N HIS A 120 1.94 -13.12 -11.85
CA HIS A 120 1.70 -12.53 -10.54
C HIS A 120 0.35 -11.81 -10.46
N VAL A 121 -0.02 -11.02 -11.48
CA VAL A 121 -1.34 -10.36 -11.54
C VAL A 121 -2.46 -11.39 -11.60
N LEU A 122 -2.34 -12.43 -12.41
CA LEU A 122 -3.34 -13.50 -12.49
C LEU A 122 -3.47 -14.25 -11.16
N GLN A 123 -2.36 -14.56 -10.51
CA GLN A 123 -2.35 -15.19 -9.21
C GLN A 123 -3.02 -14.31 -8.14
N ALA A 124 -2.68 -13.01 -8.10
CA ALA A 124 -3.33 -12.05 -7.19
C ALA A 124 -4.85 -11.94 -7.46
N MET A 125 -5.28 -11.99 -8.72
CA MET A 125 -6.71 -12.03 -9.08
C MET A 125 -7.39 -13.30 -8.59
N ILE A 126 -6.75 -14.46 -8.77
CA ILE A 126 -7.24 -15.76 -8.28
C ILE A 126 -7.37 -15.72 -6.76
N GLU A 127 -6.32 -15.33 -6.04
CA GLU A 127 -6.32 -15.21 -4.58
C GLU A 127 -7.42 -14.25 -4.08
N ARG A 128 -7.58 -13.09 -4.74
CA ARG A 128 -8.67 -12.15 -4.42
C ARG A 128 -10.05 -12.79 -4.61
N SER A 129 -10.26 -13.52 -5.71
CA SER A 129 -11.53 -14.22 -5.96
C SER A 129 -11.82 -15.31 -4.91
N ILE A 130 -10.78 -16.04 -4.49
CA ILE A 130 -10.89 -17.08 -3.45
C ILE A 130 -11.24 -16.43 -2.11
N LYS A 131 -10.54 -15.36 -1.71
CA LYS A 131 -10.85 -14.59 -0.50
C LYS A 131 -12.27 -14.04 -0.53
N GLN A 132 -12.72 -13.50 -1.66
CA GLN A 132 -14.09 -12.99 -1.81
C GLN A 132 -15.14 -14.09 -1.64
N ARG A 133 -14.92 -15.27 -2.23
CA ARG A 133 -15.81 -16.42 -2.05
C ARG A 133 -15.81 -16.93 -0.62
N ALA A 134 -14.64 -17.00 0.02
CA ALA A 134 -14.51 -17.38 1.42
C ALA A 134 -15.25 -16.38 2.34
N ASN A 135 -15.11 -15.07 2.10
CA ASN A 135 -15.86 -14.03 2.80
C ASN A 135 -17.36 -14.22 2.68
N TYR A 136 -17.86 -14.51 1.47
CA TYR A 136 -19.28 -14.80 1.26
C TYR A 136 -19.74 -16.01 2.06
N CYS A 137 -19.04 -17.15 1.95
CA CYS A 137 -19.38 -18.37 2.68
C CYS A 137 -19.32 -18.17 4.20
N MET A 138 -18.30 -17.45 4.69
CA MET A 138 -18.13 -17.10 6.10
C MET A 138 -19.32 -16.29 6.61
N LEU A 139 -19.72 -15.24 5.89
CA LEU A 139 -20.88 -14.44 6.26
C LEU A 139 -22.18 -15.26 6.24
N GLN A 140 -22.33 -16.20 5.33
CA GLN A 140 -23.52 -17.05 5.24
C GLN A 140 -23.50 -18.28 6.18
N ALA A 141 -22.42 -18.50 6.92
CA ALA A 141 -22.33 -19.62 7.86
C ALA A 141 -23.44 -19.55 8.92
N SER A 142 -24.22 -20.62 9.06
CA SER A 142 -25.35 -20.70 9.99
C SER A 142 -24.94 -20.86 11.45
N THR A 143 -23.70 -21.28 11.71
CA THR A 143 -23.15 -21.46 13.06
C THR A 143 -21.92 -20.58 13.27
N VAL A 144 -21.72 -20.15 14.51
CA VAL A 144 -20.54 -19.35 14.90
C VAL A 144 -19.25 -20.13 14.69
N TRP A 145 -19.24 -21.44 14.95
CA TRP A 145 -18.07 -22.30 14.75
C TRP A 145 -17.65 -22.41 13.28
N ALA A 146 -18.62 -22.55 12.36
CA ALA A 146 -18.31 -22.56 10.93
C ALA A 146 -17.75 -21.19 10.49
N PHE A 147 -18.33 -20.09 10.99
CA PHE A 147 -17.80 -18.74 10.76
C PHE A 147 -16.35 -18.60 11.25
N ILE A 148 -16.06 -19.01 12.49
CA ILE A 148 -14.70 -18.97 13.06
C ILE A 148 -13.73 -19.84 12.24
N GLY A 149 -14.15 -21.03 11.81
CA GLY A 149 -13.33 -21.91 10.98
C GLY A 149 -12.94 -21.25 9.65
N TYR A 150 -13.90 -20.61 8.96
CA TYR A 150 -13.59 -19.83 7.77
C TYR A 150 -12.70 -18.62 8.08
N LEU A 151 -12.96 -17.91 9.18
CA LEU A 151 -12.20 -16.74 9.59
C LEU A 151 -10.73 -17.09 9.82
N MET A 152 -10.44 -18.10 10.63
CA MET A 152 -9.08 -18.53 10.95
C MET A 152 -8.32 -19.07 9.73
N ASN A 153 -9.03 -19.70 8.79
CA ASN A 153 -8.42 -20.21 7.56
C ASN A 153 -8.15 -19.12 6.52
N THR A 154 -8.97 -18.05 6.50
CA THR A 154 -8.89 -17.00 5.46
C THR A 154 -8.10 -15.78 5.92
N HIS A 155 -8.27 -15.39 7.18
CA HIS A 155 -7.74 -14.14 7.76
C HIS A 155 -6.99 -14.44 9.05
N LYS A 156 -5.65 -14.41 8.99
CA LYS A 156 -4.81 -14.45 10.20
C LYS A 156 -4.82 -13.10 10.92
N GLU A 157 -4.84 -12.03 10.14
CA GLU A 157 -4.79 -10.63 10.57
C GLU A 157 -5.90 -9.82 9.89
N ARG A 158 -6.00 -8.53 10.23
CA ARG A 158 -6.98 -7.61 9.65
C ARG A 158 -6.39 -6.88 8.43
N ASP A 159 -6.15 -7.66 7.38
CA ASP A 159 -5.59 -7.19 6.10
C ASP A 159 -6.65 -6.54 5.18
N ASP A 160 -6.28 -6.23 3.94
CA ASP A 160 -7.22 -5.70 2.93
C ASP A 160 -8.40 -6.64 2.67
N GLY A 161 -8.20 -7.96 2.77
CA GLY A 161 -9.25 -8.96 2.63
C GLY A 161 -10.27 -8.92 3.76
N PHE A 162 -9.83 -8.62 4.98
CA PHE A 162 -10.70 -8.33 6.12
C PHE A 162 -11.51 -7.05 5.91
N ILE A 163 -10.90 -5.99 5.38
CA ILE A 163 -11.63 -4.75 5.07
C ILE A 163 -12.71 -5.01 4.00
N ASP A 164 -12.42 -5.84 2.99
CA ASP A 164 -13.41 -6.25 2.00
C ASP A 164 -14.53 -7.11 2.60
N LEU A 165 -14.24 -7.94 3.62
CA LEU A 165 -15.26 -8.62 4.42
C LEU A 165 -16.19 -7.62 5.12
N ILE A 166 -15.64 -6.61 5.77
CA ILE A 166 -16.44 -5.57 6.45
C ILE A 166 -17.29 -4.83 5.43
N LYS A 167 -16.74 -4.44 4.27
CA LYS A 167 -17.53 -3.80 3.19
C LYS A 167 -18.67 -4.69 2.73
N MET A 168 -18.42 -5.99 2.52
CA MET A 168 -19.45 -6.95 2.13
C MET A 168 -20.54 -7.08 3.21
N LEU A 169 -20.13 -7.13 4.48
CA LEU A 169 -21.00 -7.17 5.65
C LEU A 169 -21.78 -5.86 5.86
N THR A 170 -21.31 -4.74 5.37
CA THR A 170 -22.01 -3.44 5.50
C THR A 170 -22.72 -2.99 4.24
N SER A 171 -22.63 -3.76 3.15
CA SER A 171 -23.22 -3.37 1.87
C SER A 171 -24.76 -3.29 1.98
N PRO A 172 -25.37 -2.19 1.49
CA PRO A 172 -26.82 -2.04 1.46
C PRO A 172 -27.49 -2.97 0.44
N ASP A 173 -26.77 -3.35 -0.62
CA ASP A 173 -27.31 -4.14 -1.74
C ASP A 173 -27.32 -5.66 -1.47
N ARG A 174 -27.26 -6.07 -0.20
CA ARG A 174 -27.26 -7.49 0.15
C ARG A 174 -28.62 -8.11 -0.11
N GLN A 175 -28.62 -9.17 -0.90
CA GLN A 175 -29.82 -9.94 -1.23
C GLN A 175 -30.28 -10.83 -0.07
N GLN A 176 -29.36 -11.28 0.78
CA GLN A 176 -29.64 -12.23 1.86
C GLN A 176 -29.23 -11.67 3.23
N PRO A 177 -30.06 -11.84 4.26
CA PRO A 177 -29.69 -11.45 5.62
C PRO A 177 -28.53 -12.33 6.11
N VAL A 178 -27.63 -11.74 6.90
CA VAL A 178 -26.52 -12.45 7.51
C VAL A 178 -27.00 -13.12 8.79
N PRO A 179 -26.96 -14.46 8.91
CA PRO A 179 -27.32 -15.13 10.15
C PRO A 179 -26.32 -14.76 11.26
N LEU A 180 -26.81 -14.60 12.50
CA LEU A 180 -25.97 -14.34 13.68
C LEU A 180 -25.06 -13.10 13.49
N VAL A 181 -25.62 -12.04 12.89
CA VAL A 181 -24.85 -10.86 12.48
C VAL A 181 -24.19 -10.16 13.68
N ALA A 182 -24.90 -10.09 14.81
CA ALA A 182 -24.40 -9.48 16.04
C ALA A 182 -23.20 -10.26 16.59
N GLU A 183 -23.28 -11.58 16.72
CA GLU A 183 -22.16 -12.39 17.21
C GLU A 183 -20.96 -12.32 16.26
N LYS A 184 -21.19 -12.38 14.94
CA LYS A 184 -20.12 -12.27 13.95
C LYS A 184 -19.41 -10.93 14.03
N VAL A 185 -20.16 -9.83 14.12
CA VAL A 185 -19.56 -8.49 14.28
C VAL A 185 -18.79 -8.41 15.58
N ARG A 186 -19.33 -8.91 16.69
CA ARG A 186 -18.61 -8.97 17.96
C ARG A 186 -17.26 -9.65 17.79
N ILE A 187 -17.21 -10.85 17.21
CA ILE A 187 -15.98 -11.60 16.97
C ILE A 187 -15.00 -10.85 16.06
N LEU A 188 -15.47 -10.23 14.97
CA LEU A 188 -14.60 -9.48 14.05
C LEU A 188 -13.91 -8.29 14.73
N VAL A 189 -14.65 -7.59 15.60
CA VAL A 189 -14.18 -6.38 16.26
C VAL A 189 -13.34 -6.71 17.50
N THR A 190 -13.73 -7.68 18.33
CA THR A 190 -12.95 -8.09 19.51
C THR A 190 -11.77 -8.99 19.15
N GLY A 191 -11.88 -9.75 18.06
CA GLY A 191 -10.92 -10.80 17.70
C GLY A 191 -11.05 -12.07 18.56
N GLN A 192 -12.11 -12.17 19.37
CA GLN A 192 -12.27 -13.21 20.38
C GLN A 192 -13.65 -13.88 20.33
N TYR A 193 -13.70 -15.14 20.75
CA TYR A 193 -14.93 -15.88 21.00
C TYR A 193 -14.78 -16.68 22.30
N GLU A 194 -15.72 -16.52 23.24
CA GLU A 194 -15.69 -17.16 24.56
C GLU A 194 -14.34 -16.97 25.29
N GLY A 195 -13.75 -15.77 25.18
CA GLY A 195 -12.46 -15.42 25.80
C GLY A 195 -11.23 -16.03 25.11
N LYS A 196 -11.39 -16.73 23.99
CA LYS A 196 -10.30 -17.29 23.19
C LYS A 196 -10.02 -16.42 21.97
N ALA A 197 -8.74 -16.18 21.69
CA ALA A 197 -8.29 -15.48 20.49
C ALA A 197 -8.59 -16.30 19.23
N VAL A 198 -9.33 -15.73 18.28
CA VAL A 198 -9.67 -16.36 17.00
C VAL A 198 -9.25 -15.53 15.78
N LEU A 199 -8.93 -14.25 15.97
CA LEU A 199 -8.46 -13.36 14.91
C LEU A 199 -7.45 -12.36 15.49
N SER A 200 -6.36 -12.08 14.76
CA SER A 200 -5.38 -11.04 15.12
C SER A 200 -4.91 -11.15 16.58
N TYR A 201 -4.63 -12.38 17.03
CA TYR A 201 -4.21 -12.69 18.41
C TYR A 201 -5.19 -12.22 19.49
N GLY A 202 -6.48 -12.03 19.16
CA GLY A 202 -7.48 -11.54 20.10
C GLY A 202 -7.36 -10.04 20.40
N ASN A 203 -6.56 -9.31 19.61
CA ASN A 203 -6.47 -7.86 19.74
C ASN A 203 -7.77 -7.21 19.28
N VAL A 204 -8.25 -6.25 20.05
CA VAL A 204 -9.43 -5.47 19.70
C VAL A 204 -9.13 -4.54 18.52
N TRP A 205 -10.06 -4.44 17.59
CA TRP A 205 -10.04 -3.46 16.51
C TRP A 205 -11.08 -2.38 16.79
N LEU A 206 -10.65 -1.12 16.79
CA LEU A 206 -11.55 0.03 16.87
C LEU A 206 -11.81 0.54 15.44
N PRO A 207 -12.99 0.25 14.85
CA PRO A 207 -13.29 0.71 13.50
C PRO A 207 -13.32 2.24 13.43
N GLU A 208 -12.92 2.77 12.27
CA GLU A 208 -13.13 4.18 11.96
C GLU A 208 -14.63 4.52 11.99
N ARG A 209 -14.97 5.79 12.25
CA ARG A 209 -16.35 6.27 12.35
C ARG A 209 -17.25 5.82 11.20
N LYS A 210 -16.73 5.79 9.97
CA LYS A 210 -17.49 5.34 8.79
C LYS A 210 -17.92 3.87 8.90
N TYR A 211 -17.05 2.99 9.39
CA TYR A 211 -17.34 1.58 9.59
C TYR A 211 -18.19 1.36 10.84
N SER A 212 -17.94 2.09 11.93
CA SER A 212 -18.77 2.01 13.14
C SER A 212 -20.24 2.32 12.84
N LEU A 213 -20.52 3.40 12.10
CA LEU A 213 -21.89 3.76 11.71
C LEU A 213 -22.53 2.70 10.80
N ALA A 214 -21.76 2.13 9.89
CA ALA A 214 -22.25 1.11 8.98
C ALA A 214 -22.53 -0.22 9.71
N LEU A 215 -21.69 -0.59 10.70
CA LEU A 215 -21.89 -1.75 11.55
C LEU A 215 -23.09 -1.56 12.49
N ALA A 216 -23.24 -0.38 13.09
CA ALA A 216 -24.41 -0.02 13.90
C ALA A 216 -25.71 -0.20 13.11
N LYS A 217 -25.75 0.29 11.86
CA LYS A 217 -26.92 0.12 10.97
C LYS A 217 -27.25 -1.35 10.68
N VAL A 218 -26.24 -2.22 10.58
CA VAL A 218 -26.43 -3.63 10.21
C VAL A 218 -26.80 -4.51 11.40
N VAL A 219 -26.22 -4.23 12.57
CA VAL A 219 -26.43 -5.02 13.79
C VAL A 219 -27.63 -4.49 14.61
N GLY A 220 -27.94 -3.20 14.48
CA GLY A 220 -28.86 -2.47 15.34
C GLY A 220 -28.11 -1.66 16.40
N ASP A 221 -28.59 -0.45 16.69
CA ASP A 221 -27.90 0.51 17.57
C ASP A 221 -27.68 -0.03 18.99
N GLU A 222 -28.65 -0.79 19.53
CA GLU A 222 -28.58 -1.37 20.87
C GLU A 222 -27.47 -2.43 20.97
N ALA A 223 -27.53 -3.44 20.09
CA ALA A 223 -26.53 -4.51 20.04
C ALA A 223 -25.14 -3.98 19.66
N TRP A 224 -25.05 -2.97 18.78
CA TRP A 224 -23.79 -2.30 18.51
C TRP A 224 -23.26 -1.54 19.73
N GLY A 225 -24.12 -0.88 20.51
CA GLY A 225 -23.75 -0.22 21.74
C GLY A 225 -23.10 -1.17 22.76
N GLU A 226 -23.67 -2.36 22.93
CA GLU A 226 -23.06 -3.41 23.77
C GLU A 226 -21.68 -3.83 23.27
N ILE A 227 -21.55 -4.10 21.96
CA ILE A 227 -20.28 -4.47 21.34
C ILE A 227 -19.25 -3.35 21.50
N GLU A 228 -19.65 -2.09 21.28
CA GLU A 228 -18.74 -0.95 21.40
C GLU A 228 -18.25 -0.75 22.83
N VAL A 229 -19.10 -0.97 23.84
CA VAL A 229 -18.70 -0.94 25.26
C VAL A 229 -17.68 -2.03 25.55
N GLU A 230 -17.90 -3.26 25.09
CA GLU A 230 -16.96 -4.39 25.26
C GLU A 230 -15.60 -4.11 24.59
N VAL A 231 -15.63 -3.57 23.38
CA VAL A 231 -14.43 -3.22 22.61
C VAL A 231 -13.65 -2.13 23.34
N ARG A 232 -14.32 -1.07 23.79
CA ARG A 232 -13.66 0.05 24.48
C ARG A 232 -13.17 -0.32 25.88
N SER A 233 -13.82 -1.25 26.58
CA SER A 233 -13.36 -1.71 27.91
C SER A 233 -12.11 -2.60 27.82
N ASN A 234 -11.95 -3.35 26.73
CA ASN A 234 -10.81 -4.21 26.49
C ASN A 234 -9.60 -3.49 25.87
N VAL A 235 -9.78 -2.26 25.39
CA VAL A 235 -8.66 -1.43 24.95
C VAL A 235 -7.91 -0.94 26.18
N SER A 236 -6.75 -1.56 26.43
CA SER A 236 -5.79 -1.03 27.40
C SER A 236 -5.27 0.31 26.88
N VAL A 237 -5.96 1.39 27.23
CA VAL A 237 -5.39 2.73 27.09
C VAL A 237 -4.23 2.75 28.07
N HIS A 238 -3.00 2.87 27.54
CA HIS A 238 -1.84 3.16 28.37
C HIS A 238 -2.09 4.52 29.05
N VAL A 239 -2.70 4.48 30.24
CA VAL A 239 -2.83 5.64 31.10
C VAL A 239 -1.45 5.85 31.69
N TYR A 240 -0.72 6.80 31.11
CA TYR A 240 0.52 7.27 31.70
C TYR A 240 0.20 7.75 33.12
N ARG A 241 0.91 7.21 34.11
CA ARG A 241 0.82 7.70 35.47
C ARG A 241 1.10 9.20 35.46
N GLU A 242 0.27 9.98 36.15
CA GLU A 242 0.64 11.33 36.56
C GLU A 242 1.78 11.19 37.59
N SER A 243 3.00 11.09 37.08
CA SER A 243 4.20 11.03 37.89
C SER A 243 5.29 11.83 37.21
N ASP A 244 6.11 12.51 38.01
CA ASP A 244 7.33 13.18 37.55
C ASP A 244 8.42 12.19 37.11
N ILE A 245 8.19 10.89 37.29
CA ILE A 245 9.05 9.83 36.78
C ILE A 245 8.95 9.80 35.25
N PRO A 246 10.07 9.93 34.51
CA PRO A 246 10.09 9.82 33.07
C PRO A 246 9.56 8.45 32.62
N ASN A 247 8.84 8.39 31.50
CA ASN A 247 8.51 7.10 30.89
C ASN A 247 9.76 6.38 30.38
N ARG A 248 9.61 5.13 29.90
CA ARG A 248 10.69 4.31 29.33
C ARG A 248 11.46 4.97 28.17
N HIS A 249 10.96 6.08 27.63
CA HIS A 249 11.58 6.87 26.56
C HIS A 249 12.09 8.24 27.05
N GLY A 250 12.18 8.46 28.38
CA GLY A 250 12.71 9.69 28.98
C GLY A 250 11.77 10.91 28.94
N HIS A 251 10.51 10.74 28.54
CA HIS A 251 9.55 11.85 28.49
C HIS A 251 8.71 11.94 29.77
N CYS A 252 8.42 13.16 30.22
CA CYS A 252 7.56 13.41 31.37
C CYS A 252 6.10 13.05 31.06
N ASN A 253 5.43 12.38 32.00
CA ASN A 253 4.06 11.88 31.83
C ASN A 253 2.97 12.88 32.22
N SER A 254 3.33 14.04 32.75
CA SER A 254 2.39 15.04 33.31
C SER A 254 1.53 15.78 32.29
N ASN A 255 1.62 15.45 30.99
CA ASN A 255 0.78 16.08 29.97
C ASN A 255 0.44 15.13 28.79
N PRO A 256 -0.35 14.07 29.03
CA PRO A 256 -0.76 13.14 27.98
C PRO A 256 -1.52 13.90 26.88
N TYR A 257 -1.34 13.47 25.62
CA TYR A 257 -2.10 14.06 24.52
C TYR A 257 -3.57 13.62 24.62
N ILE A 258 -4.44 14.58 24.95
CA ILE A 258 -5.90 14.40 24.91
C ILE A 258 -6.41 14.98 23.58
N PRO A 259 -7.06 14.18 22.71
CA PRO A 259 -7.65 14.67 21.47
C PRO A 259 -8.68 15.79 21.69
N ASN A 260 -8.82 16.70 20.74
CA ASN A 260 -9.71 17.87 20.85
C ASN A 260 -11.19 17.50 21.10
N GLU A 261 -11.65 16.36 20.58
CA GLU A 261 -13.00 15.85 20.82
C GLU A 261 -13.29 15.58 22.30
N LEU A 262 -12.32 14.97 23.01
CA LEU A 262 -12.41 14.72 24.44
C LEU A 262 -12.19 16.00 25.25
N ARG A 263 -11.28 16.88 24.82
CA ARG A 263 -11.06 18.19 25.47
C ARG A 263 -12.33 19.04 25.48
N ALA A 264 -13.08 19.05 24.37
CA ALA A 264 -14.37 19.74 24.29
C ALA A 264 -15.39 19.21 25.31
N ARG A 265 -15.50 17.89 25.45
CA ARG A 265 -16.41 17.24 26.42
C ARG A 265 -16.01 17.49 27.87
N LEU A 266 -14.70 17.64 28.13
CA LEU A 266 -14.14 17.87 29.46
C LEU A 266 -13.99 19.36 29.82
N GLY A 267 -14.42 20.29 28.96
CA GLY A 267 -14.28 21.73 29.19
C GLY A 267 -12.82 22.23 29.14
N MET A 268 -11.92 21.50 28.49
CA MET A 268 -10.50 21.86 28.38
C MET A 268 -10.22 22.72 27.14
N PRO A 269 -9.20 23.61 27.17
CA PRO A 269 -8.83 24.43 26.01
C PRO A 269 -8.39 23.57 24.82
N LEU A 270 -8.93 23.83 23.63
CA LEU A 270 -8.58 23.09 22.40
C LEU A 270 -7.13 23.36 21.97
N LEU A 271 -6.46 22.33 21.43
CA LEU A 271 -5.13 22.49 20.86
C LEU A 271 -5.23 23.21 19.50
N THR A 272 -4.54 24.33 19.37
CA THR A 272 -4.42 25.10 18.12
C THR A 272 -3.41 24.46 17.15
N LEU A 273 -3.54 24.73 15.84
CA LEU A 273 -2.65 24.22 14.78
C LEU A 273 -1.16 24.57 14.99
N GLN A 274 -0.86 25.67 15.69
CA GLN A 274 0.53 26.01 16.04
C GLN A 274 1.12 25.06 17.10
N ASN A 275 0.29 24.55 18.01
CA ASN A 275 0.72 23.62 19.06
C ASN A 275 0.95 22.20 18.52
N THR A 276 0.24 21.80 17.47
CA THR A 276 0.48 20.51 16.79
C THR A 276 1.77 20.54 15.95
N ARG A 277 2.07 21.65 15.26
CA ARG A 277 3.31 21.82 14.49
C ARG A 277 4.57 21.84 15.36
N LYS A 278 4.57 22.54 16.50
CA LYS A 278 5.72 22.53 17.45
C LYS A 278 6.04 21.15 18.01
N ARG A 279 5.05 20.25 18.10
CA ARG A 279 5.25 18.86 18.53
C ARG A 279 5.83 17.97 17.43
N LYS A 280 5.48 18.20 16.16
CA LYS A 280 6.07 17.46 15.01
C LYS A 280 7.56 17.73 14.84
N LYS A 281 8.03 18.94 15.21
CA LYS A 281 9.45 19.35 15.09
C LYS A 281 10.34 18.90 16.27
N ARG A 282 9.76 18.26 17.30
CA ARG A 282 10.44 17.81 18.53
C ARG A 282 10.45 16.29 18.70
N ARG A 283 9.79 15.57 17.79
CA ARG A 283 9.96 14.13 17.60
C ARG A 283 10.97 13.93 16.49
#